data_AF-A0A383CK52-F1
#
_entry.id   AF-A0A383CK52-F1
#
_cell.length_a   1.000
_cell.length_b   1.000
_cell.length_c   1.000
_cell.angle_alpha   90.00
_cell.angle_beta   90.00
_cell.angle_gamma   90.00
#
_symmetry.space_group_name_H-M   'P 1'
#
loop_
_entity.id
_entity.type
_entity.pdbx_description
1 polymer ?
#
loop_
_entity_poly.entity_id
_entity_poly.type
_entity_poly.pdbx_seq_one_letter_code
_entity_poly.pdbx_strand_id
1 'polypeptide(L)'
;RTDVPTRFFLDERKSSTKGIILTPEIHAVCAGAGDDVAEEIEARWRLVETAWDLEINTSLILYDSSNDQLTSRDRRRQVTSARPALNGYQKGKCFYCYRQVEIASGSADLADVDHVFPHVLQRHGVMENLDEVWNLVLACVDCNRGAHGKFDAVPHSTYVNRLRTRNNYLIHTHHPLKDTLIGQTGRTVALRHQFLQNTLDLARKHQPSVWSTQPQGDPVF
;
A
#
# COMPACT_ATOMS: atom_id res chain seq x y z
N ARG A 1 21.11 -23.88 -8.02
CA ARG A 1 20.09 -23.36 -7.08
C ARG A 1 20.84 -22.94 -5.83
N THR A 2 20.80 -21.66 -5.45
CA THR A 2 21.26 -21.20 -4.15
C THR A 2 20.39 -21.84 -3.07
N ASP A 3 21.00 -22.41 -2.04
CA ASP A 3 20.24 -22.95 -0.91
C ASP A 3 19.80 -21.81 0.01
N VAL A 4 18.61 -21.95 0.60
CA VAL A 4 18.04 -20.95 1.51
C VAL A 4 18.13 -21.47 2.95
N PRO A 5 18.50 -20.62 3.93
CA PRO A 5 18.76 -21.08 5.31
C PRO A 5 17.51 -21.64 6.03
N THR A 6 16.31 -21.32 5.55
CA THR A 6 15.05 -21.87 6.03
C THR A 6 14.21 -22.27 4.81
N ARG A 7 13.66 -23.49 4.83
CA ARG A 7 12.68 -23.96 3.86
C ARG A 7 11.35 -24.12 4.57
N PHE A 8 10.26 -23.72 3.91
CA PHE A 8 8.88 -23.92 4.39
C PHE A 8 8.17 -25.07 3.67
N PHE A 9 8.74 -25.53 2.55
CA PHE A 9 8.25 -26.65 1.77
C PHE A 9 9.37 -27.40 1.04
N LEU A 10 9.11 -28.66 0.72
CA LEU A 10 9.94 -29.52 -0.12
C LEU A 10 9.16 -29.89 -1.39
N ASP A 11 9.76 -29.64 -2.55
CA ASP A 11 9.18 -29.96 -3.87
C ASP A 11 9.47 -31.42 -4.24
N GLU A 12 8.65 -32.31 -3.69
CA GLU A 12 8.70 -33.77 -3.85
C GLU A 12 7.89 -34.27 -5.06
N ARG A 13 7.49 -33.39 -6.00
CA ARG A 13 6.69 -33.75 -7.19
C ARG A 13 7.41 -34.71 -8.13
N LYS A 14 8.74 -34.86 -7.99
CA LYS A 14 9.58 -35.80 -8.75
C LYS A 14 9.99 -37.05 -7.96
N SER A 15 9.61 -37.18 -6.70
CA SER A 15 9.90 -38.37 -5.88
C SER A 15 8.69 -39.30 -5.79
N SER A 16 8.83 -40.39 -5.03
CA SER A 16 7.77 -41.36 -4.76
C SER A 16 6.53 -40.72 -4.12
N THR A 17 6.70 -39.67 -3.32
CA THR A 17 5.63 -39.00 -2.59
C THR A 17 4.76 -38.09 -3.47
N LYS A 18 5.23 -37.74 -4.68
CA LYS A 18 4.51 -36.96 -5.71
C LYS A 18 3.71 -35.76 -5.18
N GLY A 19 4.31 -34.94 -4.33
CA GLY A 19 3.62 -33.85 -3.67
C GLY A 19 4.50 -32.66 -3.31
N ILE A 20 3.95 -31.74 -2.54
CA ILE A 20 4.70 -30.70 -1.84
C ILE A 20 4.57 -31.02 -0.35
N ILE A 21 5.68 -31.25 0.34
CA ILE A 21 5.69 -31.52 1.78
C ILE A 21 5.91 -30.18 2.49
N LEU A 22 4.98 -29.78 3.36
CA LEU A 22 5.15 -28.64 4.26
C LEU A 22 6.09 -29.04 5.40
N THR A 23 7.00 -28.15 5.79
CA THR A 23 8.01 -28.44 6.83
C THR A 23 7.62 -27.82 8.17
N PRO A 24 8.14 -28.32 9.32
CA PRO A 24 7.79 -27.81 10.65
C PRO A 24 7.97 -26.29 10.84
N GLU A 25 8.88 -25.69 10.10
CA GLU A 25 9.16 -24.24 10.12
C GLU A 25 7.96 -23.41 9.68
N ILE A 26 7.06 -23.93 8.82
CA ILE A 26 5.83 -23.22 8.45
C ILE A 26 4.84 -23.14 9.63
N HIS A 27 4.83 -24.17 10.49
CA HIS A 27 3.96 -24.18 11.67
C HIS A 27 4.41 -23.18 12.74
N ALA A 28 5.72 -22.92 12.84
CA ALA A 28 6.25 -21.87 13.71
C ALA A 28 5.79 -20.46 13.29
N VAL A 29 5.66 -20.20 11.98
CA VAL A 29 5.11 -18.95 11.44
C VAL A 29 3.62 -18.84 11.78
N CYS A 30 2.83 -19.89 11.53
CA CYS A 30 1.40 -19.90 11.85
C CYS A 30 1.11 -19.80 13.36
N ALA A 31 1.98 -20.32 14.22
CA ALA A 31 1.78 -20.29 15.67
C ALA A 31 2.11 -18.94 16.33
N GLY A 32 2.94 -18.11 15.69
CA GLY A 32 3.34 -16.79 16.21
C GLY A 32 2.58 -15.60 15.65
N ALA A 33 2.02 -15.72 14.43
CA ALA A 33 1.39 -14.62 13.69
C ALA A 33 0.25 -15.11 12.76
N GLY A 34 -0.46 -16.18 13.13
CA GLY A 34 -1.40 -16.88 12.23
C GLY A 34 -2.44 -15.99 11.55
N ASP A 35 -3.07 -15.09 12.30
CA ASP A 35 -4.08 -14.17 11.78
C ASP A 35 -3.44 -13.10 10.86
N ASP A 36 -2.35 -12.47 11.29
CA ASP A 36 -1.57 -11.51 10.47
C ASP A 36 -1.08 -12.15 9.15
N VAL A 37 -0.70 -13.42 9.17
CA VAL A 37 -0.21 -14.17 7.99
C VAL A 37 -1.36 -14.54 7.06
N ALA A 38 -2.53 -14.94 7.60
CA ALA A 38 -3.72 -15.16 6.80
C ALA A 38 -4.20 -13.85 6.14
N GLU A 39 -4.21 -12.75 6.91
CA GLU A 39 -4.51 -11.42 6.39
C GLU A 39 -3.44 -10.94 5.39
N GLU A 40 -2.14 -11.25 5.55
CA GLU A 40 -1.08 -10.94 4.57
C GLU A 40 -1.24 -11.72 3.26
N ILE A 41 -1.62 -13.01 3.35
CA ILE A 41 -1.84 -13.85 2.17
C ILE A 41 -3.07 -13.38 1.40
N GLU A 42 -4.18 -13.14 2.08
CA GLU A 42 -5.41 -12.57 1.50
C GLU A 42 -5.16 -11.16 0.95
N ALA A 43 -4.40 -10.33 1.67
CA ALA A 43 -3.95 -9.02 1.22
C ALA A 43 -3.15 -9.08 -0.09
N ARG A 44 -2.23 -10.04 -0.20
CA ARG A 44 -1.40 -10.26 -1.39
C ARG A 44 -2.22 -10.81 -2.54
N TRP A 45 -3.19 -11.69 -2.27
CA TRP A 45 -4.10 -12.20 -3.27
C TRP A 45 -5.03 -11.10 -3.80
N ARG A 46 -5.74 -10.38 -2.91
CA ARG A 46 -6.55 -9.20 -3.27
C ARG A 46 -5.77 -8.12 -3.99
N LEU A 47 -4.48 -7.96 -3.71
CA LEU A 47 -3.62 -7.02 -4.40
C LEU A 47 -3.21 -7.50 -5.80
N VAL A 48 -3.07 -8.82 -6.00
CA VAL A 48 -2.89 -9.41 -7.33
C VAL A 48 -4.19 -9.30 -8.13
N GLU A 49 -5.33 -9.61 -7.53
CA GLU A 49 -6.66 -9.39 -8.12
C GLU A 49 -6.89 -7.91 -8.44
N THR A 50 -6.62 -6.99 -7.50
CA THR A 50 -6.71 -5.54 -7.73
C THR A 50 -5.72 -5.08 -8.80
N ALA A 51 -4.54 -5.70 -8.92
CA ALA A 51 -3.60 -5.37 -10.01
C ALA A 51 -4.07 -5.88 -11.38
N TRP A 52 -4.85 -6.97 -11.43
CA TRP A 52 -5.55 -7.44 -12.62
C TRP A 52 -6.76 -6.57 -12.95
N ASP A 53 -7.57 -6.17 -11.96
CA ASP A 53 -8.70 -5.24 -12.11
C ASP A 53 -8.25 -3.82 -12.49
N LEU A 54 -7.02 -3.43 -12.11
CA LEU A 54 -6.41 -2.14 -12.43
C LEU A 54 -5.55 -2.17 -13.71
N GLU A 55 -5.80 -3.07 -14.66
CA GLU A 55 -5.43 -2.80 -16.06
C GLU A 55 -6.24 -1.56 -16.54
N ILE A 56 -5.61 -0.38 -16.44
CA ILE A 56 -6.27 0.93 -16.48
C ILE A 56 -6.98 1.18 -17.83
N ASN A 57 -8.22 0.71 -17.96
CA ASN A 57 -9.45 1.43 -18.32
C ASN A 57 -10.51 0.44 -18.84
N THR A 58 -11.54 0.18 -18.04
CA THR A 58 -12.90 0.01 -18.56
C THR A 58 -13.74 1.19 -18.11
N SER A 59 -14.02 2.07 -19.07
CA SER A 59 -15.05 3.10 -18.93
C SER A 59 -16.39 2.38 -18.79
N LEU A 60 -17.13 2.66 -17.70
CA LEU A 60 -18.23 1.81 -17.20
C LEU A 60 -17.63 0.50 -16.60
N ILE A 61 -18.02 -0.10 -15.47
CA ILE A 61 -19.32 -0.30 -14.79
C ILE A 61 -19.00 -0.83 -13.35
N LEU A 62 -19.95 -1.10 -12.43
CA LEU A 62 -19.67 -1.45 -10.99
C LEU A 62 -20.83 -2.18 -10.25
N TYR A 63 -21.03 -3.50 -10.32
CA TYR A 63 -22.33 -4.13 -9.91
C TYR A 63 -22.59 -4.30 -8.39
N ASP A 64 -23.74 -3.80 -7.93
CA ASP A 64 -24.39 -4.10 -6.63
C ASP A 64 -25.63 -5.00 -6.84
N SER A 65 -25.62 -6.30 -6.49
CA SER A 65 -26.79 -7.19 -6.63
C SER A 65 -27.80 -7.13 -5.46
N SER A 66 -27.63 -6.20 -4.53
CA SER A 66 -28.62 -5.88 -3.48
C SER A 66 -29.51 -4.68 -3.85
N ASN A 67 -29.11 -3.86 -4.83
CA ASN A 67 -29.95 -2.82 -5.48
C ASN A 67 -29.78 -2.76 -7.03
N ASP A 68 -29.24 -3.82 -7.63
CA ASP A 68 -28.91 -4.02 -9.07
C ASP A 68 -28.15 -2.89 -9.79
N GLN A 69 -27.18 -2.23 -9.12
CA GLN A 69 -26.71 -0.90 -9.55
C GLN A 69 -25.21 -0.74 -9.86
N LEU A 70 -24.91 -0.05 -10.98
CA LEU A 70 -23.56 0.23 -11.50
C LEU A 70 -23.26 1.74 -11.64
N THR A 71 -22.21 2.26 -10.97
CA THR A 71 -21.88 3.71 -10.98
C THR A 71 -20.39 4.03 -11.15
N SER A 72 -20.11 5.18 -11.79
CA SER A 72 -18.78 5.72 -12.09
C SER A 72 -18.88 7.25 -12.25
N ARG A 73 -17.72 7.94 -12.34
CA ARG A 73 -17.50 9.40 -12.32
C ARG A 73 -17.70 10.07 -10.95
N ASP A 74 -16.57 10.55 -10.42
CA ASP A 74 -16.44 11.44 -9.26
C ASP A 74 -17.04 10.97 -7.92
N ARG A 75 -16.72 9.72 -7.54
CA ARG A 75 -16.71 9.31 -6.12
C ARG A 75 -15.41 8.59 -5.82
N ARG A 76 -14.73 9.07 -4.78
CA ARG A 76 -13.57 8.47 -4.09
C ARG A 76 -13.56 6.94 -4.31
N ARG A 77 -12.63 6.43 -5.14
CA ARG A 77 -12.41 4.97 -5.29
C ARG A 77 -12.36 4.38 -3.88
N GLN A 78 -12.99 3.23 -3.63
CA GLN A 78 -13.01 2.64 -2.28
C GLN A 78 -11.65 2.03 -1.91
N VAL A 79 -10.61 2.86 -1.84
CA VAL A 79 -9.23 2.53 -1.44
C VAL A 79 -9.16 1.86 -0.06
N THR A 80 -10.23 1.97 0.73
CA THR A 80 -10.55 1.16 1.91
C THR A 80 -10.27 -0.35 1.71
N SER A 81 -10.54 -0.91 0.53
CA SER A 81 -10.27 -2.31 0.20
C SER A 81 -8.78 -2.65 0.15
N ALA A 82 -7.92 -1.65 -0.10
CA ALA A 82 -6.47 -1.79 -0.13
C ALA A 82 -5.83 -1.79 1.27
N ARG A 83 -6.59 -1.72 2.38
CA ARG A 83 -6.00 -1.79 3.73
C ARG A 83 -5.16 -3.04 3.95
N PRO A 84 -5.66 -4.28 3.69
CA PRO A 84 -4.87 -5.48 3.95
C PRO A 84 -3.62 -5.48 3.07
N ALA A 85 -3.80 -5.16 1.79
CA ALA A 85 -2.74 -5.01 0.81
C ALA A 85 -1.62 -4.09 1.32
N LEU A 86 -1.94 -2.89 1.81
CA LEU A 86 -0.95 -1.94 2.33
C LEU A 86 -0.34 -2.42 3.67
N ASN A 87 -1.10 -3.16 4.50
CA ASN A 87 -0.62 -3.69 5.78
C ASN A 87 0.56 -4.65 5.61
N GLY A 88 0.47 -5.59 4.66
CA GLY A 88 1.52 -6.58 4.40
C GLY A 88 2.90 -5.97 4.09
N TYR A 89 2.97 -4.69 3.71
CA TYR A 89 4.24 -3.99 3.46
C TYR A 89 4.59 -2.99 4.57
N GLN A 90 3.59 -2.39 5.22
CA GLN A 90 3.81 -1.47 6.34
C GLN A 90 3.94 -2.18 7.70
N LYS A 91 3.72 -3.50 7.77
CA LYS A 91 3.92 -4.36 8.95
C LYS A 91 3.18 -3.85 10.19
N GLY A 92 1.87 -3.61 10.04
CA GLY A 92 1.05 -3.10 11.14
C GLY A 92 1.33 -1.65 11.54
N LYS A 93 2.16 -0.87 10.82
CA LYS A 93 2.57 0.46 11.28
C LYS A 93 2.06 1.63 10.43
N CYS A 94 1.66 2.70 11.10
CA CYS A 94 1.36 4.00 10.50
C CYS A 94 2.58 4.54 9.73
N PHE A 95 2.39 4.94 8.48
CA PHE A 95 3.45 5.46 7.61
C PHE A 95 4.14 6.73 8.14
N TYR A 96 3.38 7.56 8.87
CA TYR A 96 3.81 8.87 9.34
C TYR A 96 4.52 8.82 10.70
N CYS A 97 3.92 8.16 11.71
CA CYS A 97 4.47 8.11 13.07
C CYS A 97 5.03 6.74 13.49
N TYR A 98 4.89 5.68 12.68
CA TYR A 98 5.32 4.30 13.02
C TYR A 98 4.65 3.66 14.24
N ARG A 99 3.61 4.29 14.84
CA ARG A 99 2.70 3.64 15.79
C ARG A 99 2.07 2.41 15.14
N GLN A 100 1.84 1.35 15.91
CA GLN A 100 1.03 0.21 15.47
C GLN A 100 -0.40 0.67 15.11
N VAL A 101 -0.98 0.00 14.13
CA VAL A 101 -2.33 0.16 13.59
C VAL A 101 -2.83 -1.22 13.15
N GLU A 102 -4.12 -1.46 13.33
CA GLU A 102 -4.74 -2.73 12.97
C GLU A 102 -5.56 -2.57 11.68
N ILE A 103 -5.87 -3.68 11.00
CA ILE A 103 -6.77 -3.67 9.83
C ILE A 103 -8.10 -4.41 10.08
N ALA A 104 -8.20 -5.14 11.18
CA ALA A 104 -9.41 -5.80 11.64
C ALA A 104 -10.54 -4.79 11.85
N SER A 105 -11.69 -5.05 11.23
CA SER A 105 -12.84 -4.15 11.29
C SER A 105 -13.44 -4.11 12.69
N GLY A 106 -13.62 -2.89 13.23
CA GLY A 106 -14.07 -2.68 14.61
C GLY A 106 -12.95 -2.50 15.64
N SER A 107 -11.68 -2.61 15.24
CA SER A 107 -10.55 -2.22 16.09
C SER A 107 -10.58 -0.73 16.46
N ALA A 108 -10.16 -0.41 17.69
CA ALA A 108 -9.95 0.96 18.13
C ALA A 108 -8.77 1.64 17.40
N ASP A 109 -7.77 0.86 17.00
CA ASP A 109 -6.56 1.30 16.29
C ASP A 109 -6.63 1.01 14.78
N LEU A 110 -7.84 0.87 14.24
CA LEU A 110 -8.09 0.63 12.82
C LEU A 110 -7.42 1.70 11.93
N ALA A 111 -6.54 1.24 11.05
CA ALA A 111 -5.84 2.06 10.09
C ALA A 111 -6.79 2.74 9.09
N ASP A 112 -6.47 3.97 8.73
CA ASP A 112 -7.00 4.61 7.54
C ASP A 112 -6.08 4.39 6.34
N VAL A 113 -6.66 4.41 5.14
CA VAL A 113 -5.90 4.60 3.90
C VAL A 113 -5.84 6.11 3.62
N ASP A 114 -4.63 6.65 3.54
CA ASP A 114 -4.38 8.05 3.20
C ASP A 114 -3.60 8.16 1.88
N HIS A 115 -3.76 9.32 1.23
CA HIS A 115 -3.02 9.74 0.06
C HIS A 115 -1.89 10.67 0.53
N VAL A 116 -0.62 10.26 0.35
CA VAL A 116 0.54 11.05 0.82
C VAL A 116 0.54 12.44 0.19
N PHE A 117 0.28 12.52 -1.11
CA PHE A 117 -0.14 13.75 -1.80
C PHE A 117 -1.68 13.82 -1.83
N PRO A 118 -2.30 14.88 -1.28
CA PRO A 118 -3.72 14.89 -1.00
C PRO A 118 -4.58 14.95 -2.27
N HIS A 119 -5.61 14.09 -2.33
CA HIS A 119 -6.52 13.95 -3.47
C HIS A 119 -7.27 15.25 -3.85
N VAL A 120 -7.35 16.25 -2.96
CA VAL A 120 -7.88 17.59 -3.30
C VAL A 120 -7.13 18.23 -4.48
N LEU A 121 -5.83 17.98 -4.62
CA LEU A 121 -5.02 18.49 -5.73
C LEU A 121 -5.47 17.88 -7.07
N GLN A 122 -5.94 16.63 -7.08
CA GLN A 122 -6.55 16.02 -8.26
C GLN A 122 -7.96 16.57 -8.54
N ARG A 123 -8.78 16.76 -7.49
CA ARG A 123 -10.12 17.38 -7.65
C ARG A 123 -10.07 18.81 -8.21
N HIS A 124 -8.99 19.54 -7.97
CA HIS A 124 -8.77 20.87 -8.54
C HIS A 124 -8.01 20.86 -9.89
N GLY A 125 -7.74 19.69 -10.48
CA GLY A 125 -7.03 19.58 -11.76
C GLY A 125 -5.55 19.98 -11.72
N VAL A 126 -4.94 20.01 -10.52
CA VAL A 126 -3.53 20.35 -10.33
C VAL A 126 -2.61 19.19 -10.72
N MET A 127 -3.04 17.97 -10.45
CA MET A 127 -2.31 16.73 -10.70
C MET A 127 -3.27 15.60 -11.07
N GLU A 128 -2.75 14.55 -11.68
CA GLU A 128 -3.48 13.34 -12.05
C GLU A 128 -2.87 12.13 -11.33
N ASN A 129 -3.60 11.00 -11.33
CA ASN A 129 -3.12 9.71 -10.84
C ASN A 129 -2.69 9.72 -9.36
N LEU A 130 -3.34 10.53 -8.52
CA LEU A 130 -3.12 10.55 -7.07
C LEU A 130 -3.81 9.39 -6.36
N ASP A 131 -4.92 8.84 -6.89
CA ASP A 131 -5.60 7.64 -6.34
C ASP A 131 -4.80 6.33 -6.54
N GLU A 132 -3.59 6.41 -7.10
CA GLU A 132 -2.80 5.25 -7.49
C GLU A 132 -1.88 4.74 -6.37
N VAL A 133 -1.54 3.45 -6.43
CA VAL A 133 -0.90 2.70 -5.31
C VAL A 133 0.52 3.20 -4.96
N TRP A 134 1.15 4.00 -5.83
CA TRP A 134 2.39 4.70 -5.49
C TRP A 134 2.21 5.77 -4.40
N ASN A 135 0.99 6.28 -4.21
CA ASN A 135 0.65 7.39 -3.30
C ASN A 135 -0.17 6.95 -2.06
N LEU A 136 -0.77 5.76 -2.09
CA LEU A 136 -1.57 5.21 -0.99
C LEU A 136 -0.72 4.61 0.12
N VAL A 137 -1.08 4.87 1.38
CA VAL A 137 -0.43 4.37 2.60
C VAL A 137 -1.43 4.07 3.72
N LEU A 138 -1.06 3.21 4.68
CA LEU A 138 -1.76 3.12 5.97
C LEU A 138 -1.31 4.25 6.92
N ALA A 139 -2.26 4.86 7.60
CA ALA A 139 -2.05 5.86 8.63
C ALA A 139 -2.95 5.60 9.85
N CYS A 140 -2.49 5.94 11.06
CA CYS A 140 -3.38 5.98 12.21
C CYS A 140 -4.34 7.18 12.09
N VAL A 141 -5.49 7.10 12.78
CA VAL A 141 -6.52 8.15 12.78
C VAL A 141 -5.93 9.51 13.17
N ASP A 142 -5.03 9.58 14.15
CA ASP A 142 -4.40 10.83 14.61
C ASP A 142 -3.50 11.51 13.55
N CYS A 143 -2.90 10.72 12.66
CA CYS A 143 -2.05 11.26 11.58
C CYS A 143 -2.86 11.64 10.35
N ASN A 144 -3.95 10.92 10.06
CA ASN A 144 -4.80 11.18 8.91
C ASN A 144 -5.84 12.29 9.17
N ARG A 145 -6.43 12.28 10.37
CA ARG A 145 -7.60 13.07 10.80
C ARG A 145 -7.34 13.80 12.14
N GLY A 146 -8.34 14.54 12.65
CA GLY A 146 -8.25 15.30 13.92
C GLY A 146 -7.55 16.67 13.80
N ALA A 147 -7.59 17.52 14.83
CA ALA A 147 -7.10 18.90 14.74
C ALA A 147 -5.61 19.07 14.34
N HIS A 148 -4.83 17.99 14.40
CA HIS A 148 -3.40 17.96 14.05
C HIS A 148 -3.06 16.93 12.95
N GLY A 149 -4.06 16.31 12.32
CA GLY A 149 -3.86 15.37 11.22
C GLY A 149 -3.50 16.05 9.90
N LYS A 150 -3.09 15.24 8.91
CA LYS A 150 -2.67 15.73 7.59
C LYS A 150 -3.83 16.32 6.77
N PHE A 151 -4.97 15.62 6.70
CA PHE A 151 -6.06 15.94 5.76
C PHE A 151 -5.49 16.22 4.35
N ASP A 152 -5.85 17.39 3.83
CA ASP A 152 -5.50 17.94 2.53
C ASP A 152 -4.16 18.71 2.54
N ALA A 153 -3.36 18.67 3.61
CA ALA A 153 -2.06 19.33 3.67
C ALA A 153 -0.99 18.61 2.83
N VAL A 154 -0.01 19.38 2.35
CA VAL A 154 1.11 18.86 1.56
C VAL A 154 2.13 18.18 2.49
N PRO A 155 2.63 16.98 2.16
CA PRO A 155 3.53 16.24 3.04
C PRO A 155 4.91 16.93 3.16
N HIS A 156 5.50 16.85 4.35
CA HIS A 156 6.93 17.15 4.50
C HIS A 156 7.80 16.22 3.62
N SER A 157 8.94 16.73 3.15
CA SER A 157 9.85 16.00 2.23
C SER A 157 10.36 14.67 2.81
N THR A 158 10.40 14.54 4.15
CA THR A 158 10.67 13.26 4.84
C THR A 158 9.72 12.16 4.41
N TYR A 159 8.41 12.44 4.28
CA TYR A 159 7.43 11.42 3.89
C TYR A 159 7.51 11.10 2.40
N VAL A 160 7.85 12.07 1.54
CA VAL A 160 8.15 11.83 0.13
C VAL A 160 9.40 10.94 -0.02
N ASN A 161 10.42 11.15 0.83
CA ASN A 161 11.58 10.27 0.90
C ASN A 161 11.23 8.86 1.41
N ARG A 162 10.37 8.71 2.42
CA ARG A 162 9.86 7.40 2.85
C ARG A 162 9.06 6.70 1.74
N LEU A 163 8.22 7.44 1.02
CA LEU A 163 7.42 6.94 -0.09
C LEU A 163 8.34 6.45 -1.23
N ARG A 164 9.39 7.22 -1.54
CA ARG A 164 10.46 6.82 -2.44
C ARG A 164 11.12 5.52 -1.97
N THR A 165 11.50 5.40 -0.70
CA THR A 165 12.11 4.18 -0.15
C THR A 165 11.16 2.98 -0.26
N ARG A 166 9.89 3.11 0.17
CA ARG A 166 8.85 2.08 0.05
C ARG A 166 8.64 1.62 -1.40
N ASN A 167 8.42 2.56 -2.31
CA ASN A 167 8.14 2.26 -3.72
C ASN A 167 9.35 1.62 -4.41
N ASN A 168 10.57 2.04 -4.06
CA ASN A 168 11.78 1.37 -4.52
C ASN A 168 11.90 -0.03 -3.92
N TYR A 169 11.71 -0.21 -2.61
CA TYR A 169 11.81 -1.51 -1.93
C TYR A 169 10.92 -2.56 -2.61
N LEU A 170 9.62 -2.27 -2.78
CA LEU A 170 8.66 -3.17 -3.45
C LEU A 170 9.12 -3.54 -4.87
N ILE A 171 9.59 -2.57 -5.66
CA ILE A 171 10.08 -2.84 -7.02
C ILE A 171 11.33 -3.75 -7.02
N HIS A 172 12.24 -3.62 -6.05
CA HIS A 172 13.44 -4.45 -5.95
C HIS A 172 13.15 -5.85 -5.39
N THR A 173 12.18 -6.01 -4.48
CA THR A 173 11.81 -7.32 -3.91
C THR A 173 10.86 -8.13 -4.79
N HIS A 174 10.73 -7.80 -6.08
CA HIS A 174 9.85 -8.48 -7.05
C HIS A 174 8.40 -8.58 -6.57
N HIS A 175 7.92 -7.51 -5.93
CA HIS A 175 6.56 -7.39 -5.45
C HIS A 175 5.53 -7.43 -6.59
N PRO A 176 4.31 -7.98 -6.44
CA PRO A 176 3.32 -8.00 -7.53
C PRO A 176 2.97 -6.61 -8.11
N LEU A 177 2.96 -5.54 -7.31
CA LEU A 177 2.78 -4.16 -7.82
C LEU A 177 4.01 -3.59 -8.52
N LYS A 178 5.11 -4.35 -8.67
CA LYS A 178 6.37 -3.84 -9.24
C LYS A 178 6.15 -3.15 -10.57
N ASP A 179 5.46 -3.81 -11.50
CA ASP A 179 5.30 -3.31 -12.86
C ASP A 179 4.28 -2.17 -12.91
N THR A 180 3.23 -2.21 -12.07
CA THR A 180 2.32 -1.08 -11.79
C THR A 180 3.08 0.16 -11.30
N LEU A 181 3.91 0.02 -10.28
CA LEU A 181 4.71 1.11 -9.72
C LEU A 181 5.76 1.63 -10.72
N ILE A 182 6.35 0.76 -11.54
CA ILE A 182 7.25 1.14 -12.65
C ILE A 182 6.50 1.96 -13.71
N GLY A 183 5.28 1.54 -14.09
CA GLY A 183 4.44 2.27 -15.04
C GLY A 183 4.01 3.64 -14.51
N GLN A 184 3.63 3.71 -13.24
CA GLN A 184 3.14 4.93 -12.59
C GLN A 184 4.25 5.95 -12.26
N THR A 185 5.44 5.48 -11.83
CA THR A 185 6.49 6.37 -11.29
C THR A 185 7.78 6.40 -12.12
N GLY A 186 7.98 5.45 -13.04
CA GLY A 186 9.11 5.44 -13.98
C GLY A 186 10.05 4.23 -13.85
N ARG A 187 10.78 3.97 -14.94
CA ARG A 187 11.58 2.73 -15.14
C ARG A 187 12.90 2.66 -14.36
N THR A 188 13.43 3.78 -13.88
CA THR A 188 14.73 3.83 -13.16
C THR A 188 14.56 4.47 -11.79
N VAL A 189 15.51 4.27 -10.87
CA VAL A 189 15.49 4.94 -9.55
C VAL A 189 15.51 6.47 -9.72
N ALA A 190 16.27 6.98 -10.69
CA ALA A 190 16.39 8.41 -10.99
C ALA A 190 15.07 9.01 -11.49
N LEU A 191 14.39 8.36 -12.45
CA LEU A 191 13.08 8.81 -12.95
C LEU A 191 12.03 8.84 -11.83
N ARG A 192 12.00 7.81 -10.97
CA ARG A 192 11.08 7.73 -9.82
C ARG A 192 11.34 8.81 -8.78
N HIS A 193 12.60 9.16 -8.55
CA HIS A 193 12.97 10.28 -7.69
C HIS A 193 12.52 11.62 -8.29
N GLN A 194 12.78 11.85 -9.58
CA GLN A 194 12.39 13.06 -10.29
C GLN A 194 10.87 13.23 -10.33
N PHE A 195 10.11 12.15 -10.57
CA PHE A 195 8.65 12.14 -10.49
C PHE A 195 8.17 12.66 -9.13
N LEU A 196 8.58 12.01 -8.03
CA LEU A 196 8.15 12.39 -6.68
C LEU A 196 8.57 13.82 -6.28
N GLN A 197 9.76 14.27 -6.73
CA GLN A 197 10.22 15.64 -6.49
C GLN A 197 9.38 16.66 -7.26
N ASN A 198 9.09 16.42 -8.55
CA ASN A 198 8.22 17.27 -9.35
C ASN A 198 6.80 17.35 -8.76
N THR A 199 6.24 16.22 -8.29
CA THR A 199 4.95 16.17 -7.58
C THR A 199 4.98 17.06 -6.33
N LEU A 200 6.03 16.98 -5.52
CA LEU A 200 6.18 17.79 -4.31
C LEU A 200 6.30 19.29 -4.62
N ASP A 201 7.07 19.66 -5.63
CA ASP A 201 7.25 21.06 -6.01
C ASP A 201 5.97 21.65 -6.64
N LEU A 202 5.19 20.85 -7.35
CA LEU A 202 3.88 21.25 -7.88
C LEU A 202 2.81 21.38 -6.78
N ALA A 203 2.78 20.43 -5.83
CA ALA A 203 1.89 20.48 -4.67
C ALA A 203 2.15 21.74 -3.82
N ARG A 204 3.43 22.02 -3.52
CA ARG A 204 3.84 23.20 -2.74
C ARG A 204 3.51 24.54 -3.39
N LYS A 205 3.49 24.61 -4.72
CA LYS A 205 3.08 25.82 -5.47
C LYS A 205 1.60 26.13 -5.31
N HIS A 206 0.74 25.10 -5.22
CA HIS A 206 -0.70 25.27 -5.03
C HIS A 206 -1.09 25.40 -3.56
N GLN A 207 -0.40 24.68 -2.67
CA GLN A 207 -0.71 24.67 -1.25
C GLN A 207 0.58 24.69 -0.42
N PRO A 208 0.98 25.85 0.13
CA PRO A 208 2.23 26.00 0.87
C PRO A 208 2.19 25.42 2.29
N SER A 209 1.03 24.98 2.80
CA SER A 209 0.91 24.36 4.13
C SER A 209 1.57 22.97 4.14
N VAL A 210 2.72 22.87 4.82
CA VAL A 210 3.45 21.61 5.00
C VAL A 210 3.08 20.96 6.32
N TRP A 211 2.73 19.68 6.29
CA TRP A 211 2.39 18.89 7.49
C TRP A 211 3.47 17.89 7.89
N SER A 212 3.67 17.74 9.20
CA SER A 212 4.47 16.68 9.81
C SER A 212 4.03 16.35 11.24
N THR A 213 4.47 15.19 11.71
CA THR A 213 4.25 14.64 13.05
C THR A 213 5.52 13.96 13.56
N GLN A 214 5.62 13.79 14.88
CA GLN A 214 6.74 13.11 15.52
C GLN A 214 6.62 11.58 15.41
N PRO A 215 7.75 10.85 15.29
CA PRO A 215 7.75 9.40 15.44
C PRO A 215 7.25 8.96 16.83
N GLN A 216 6.50 7.87 16.86
CA GLN A 216 5.96 7.18 18.04
C GLN A 216 6.44 5.71 18.12
N GLY A 217 7.29 5.27 17.19
CA GLY A 217 7.84 3.91 17.13
C GLY A 217 8.97 3.81 16.11
N ASP A 218 9.56 2.61 16.00
CA ASP A 218 10.73 2.38 15.14
C ASP A 218 10.39 2.37 13.64
N PRO A 219 11.26 2.94 12.78
CA PRO A 219 11.12 2.89 11.33
C PRO A 219 10.94 1.49 10.74
N VAL A 220 10.13 1.40 9.68
CA VAL A 220 9.87 0.15 8.92
C VAL A 220 10.82 -0.01 7.73
N PHE A 221 11.32 1.12 7.20
CA PHE A 221 12.22 1.26 6.05
C PHE A 221 13.10 2.50 6.24
#